data_AF-A0A450Y0M4-F1
#
_entry.id   AF-A0A450Y0M4-F1
#
_cell.length_a   1.000
_cell.length_b   1.000
_cell.length_c   1.000
_cell.angle_alpha   90.00
_cell.angle_beta   90.00
_cell.angle_gamma   90.00
#
_symmetry.space_group_name_H-M   'P 1'
#
loop_
_entity.id
_entity.type
_entity.pdbx_description
1 polymer ?
#
loop_
_entity_poly.entity_id
_entity_poly.type
_entity_poly.pdbx_seq_one_letter_code
_entity_poly.pdbx_strand_id
1 'polypeptide(L)'
;MFYIKCGVLQGQPYPEPVEIRGTTTNRGDLDEAHVVITNIQQLQGQGNRWLAKLPPDYFDLILFDEGHHSVAETYENLKNKFSAARIVNFSATPLRADGQKMAGRVLYSYPIFRAIEEGYVKRLKALVLNPKTLKYVRREDDQEIEVPLDEVRRLGEEDADFRRSIVTSKETLTTIVDASIRELDRIRAETA
;
A
#
# COMPACT_ATOMS: atom_id res chain seq x y z
N MET A 1 -0.37 -26.27 -11.42
CA MET A 1 -1.38 -25.25 -11.74
C MET A 1 -1.95 -24.68 -10.44
N PHE A 2 -1.98 -23.36 -10.26
CA PHE A 2 -2.43 -22.68 -9.00
C PHE A 2 -3.79 -23.20 -8.51
N TYR A 3 -4.79 -23.26 -9.38
CA TYR A 3 -6.16 -23.65 -9.04
C TYR A 3 -6.29 -25.08 -8.48
N ILE A 4 -5.58 -26.05 -9.06
CA ILE A 4 -5.54 -27.43 -8.56
C ILE A 4 -4.81 -27.49 -7.21
N LYS A 5 -3.65 -26.82 -7.11
CA LYS A 5 -2.82 -26.83 -5.89
C LYS A 5 -3.57 -26.23 -4.69
N CYS A 6 -4.38 -25.20 -4.94
CA CYS A 6 -5.17 -24.52 -3.92
C CYS A 6 -6.58 -25.13 -3.74
N GLY A 7 -6.93 -26.21 -4.46
CA GLY A 7 -8.25 -26.84 -4.36
C GLY A 7 -9.42 -25.96 -4.82
N VAL A 8 -9.15 -24.95 -5.65
CA VAL A 8 -10.15 -23.99 -6.13
C VAL A 8 -10.96 -24.57 -7.29
N LEU A 9 -10.31 -25.28 -8.22
CA LEU A 9 -10.94 -25.92 -9.37
C LEU A 9 -10.43 -27.36 -9.54
N GLN A 10 -11.31 -28.25 -9.98
CA GLN A 10 -11.01 -29.68 -10.16
C GLN A 10 -10.39 -30.00 -11.53
N GLY A 11 -10.46 -29.08 -12.50
CA GLY A 11 -9.94 -29.27 -13.85
C GLY A 11 -10.21 -28.07 -14.76
N GLN A 12 -9.89 -28.21 -16.04
CA GLN A 12 -10.15 -27.22 -17.09
C GLN A 12 -11.67 -27.07 -17.36
N PRO A 13 -12.13 -25.92 -17.90
CA PRO A 13 -11.33 -24.74 -18.27
C PRO A 13 -10.95 -23.89 -17.05
N TYR A 14 -9.75 -23.32 -17.07
CA TYR A 14 -9.35 -22.32 -16.07
C TYR A 14 -9.82 -20.91 -16.48
N PRO A 15 -10.03 -20.00 -15.52
CA PRO A 15 -10.34 -18.60 -15.82
C PRO A 15 -9.22 -17.99 -16.66
N GLU A 16 -9.63 -17.35 -17.75
CA GLU A 16 -8.72 -16.65 -18.67
C GLU A 16 -8.50 -15.21 -18.18
N PRO A 17 -7.26 -14.81 -17.82
CA PRO A 17 -6.96 -13.45 -17.42
C PRO A 17 -6.50 -12.61 -18.61
N VAL A 18 -6.85 -11.33 -18.61
CA VAL A 18 -6.26 -10.32 -19.47
C VAL A 18 -5.70 -9.19 -18.62
N GLU A 19 -4.58 -8.62 -19.05
CA GLU A 19 -4.01 -7.44 -18.41
C GLU A 19 -4.17 -6.21 -19.30
N ILE A 20 -4.67 -5.12 -18.71
CA ILE A 20 -4.60 -3.80 -19.35
C ILE A 20 -3.17 -3.29 -19.15
N ARG A 21 -2.39 -3.30 -20.24
CA ARG A 21 -1.04 -2.72 -20.30
C ARG A 21 -0.96 -1.67 -21.41
N GLY A 22 -1.02 -0.39 -21.03
CA GLY A 22 -0.87 0.73 -21.95
C GLY A 22 -1.99 0.75 -23.00
N THR A 23 -1.63 0.87 -24.28
CA THR A 23 -2.59 1.04 -25.38
C THR A 23 -2.78 -0.22 -26.23
N THR A 24 -2.01 -1.28 -25.97
CA THR A 24 -1.95 -2.50 -26.81
C THR A 24 -3.11 -3.45 -26.58
N THR A 25 -3.74 -3.42 -25.41
CA THR A 25 -4.91 -4.25 -25.10
C THR A 25 -6.12 -3.76 -25.91
N ASN A 26 -6.81 -4.68 -26.59
CA ASN A 26 -8.02 -4.37 -27.35
C ASN A 26 -9.28 -4.83 -26.58
N ARG A 27 -10.45 -4.36 -27.00
CA ARG A 27 -11.71 -4.67 -26.29
C ARG A 27 -12.09 -6.16 -26.40
N GLY A 28 -11.83 -6.79 -27.53
CA GLY A 28 -12.13 -8.22 -27.71
C GLY A 28 -11.37 -9.09 -26.71
N ASP A 29 -10.13 -8.73 -26.40
CA ASP A 29 -9.34 -9.44 -25.37
C ASP A 29 -10.00 -9.37 -23.98
N LEU A 30 -10.69 -8.26 -23.65
CA LEU A 30 -11.45 -8.14 -22.40
C LEU A 30 -12.77 -8.89 -22.47
N ASP A 31 -13.46 -8.85 -23.61
CA ASP A 31 -14.77 -9.49 -23.79
C ASP A 31 -14.67 -11.03 -23.71
N GLU A 32 -13.54 -11.62 -24.11
CA GLU A 32 -13.27 -13.06 -24.02
C GLU A 32 -12.62 -13.48 -22.68
N ALA A 33 -12.20 -12.51 -21.85
CA ALA A 33 -11.55 -12.78 -20.57
C ALA A 33 -12.55 -12.97 -19.43
N HIS A 34 -12.20 -13.82 -18.49
CA HIS A 34 -12.95 -14.01 -17.24
C HIS A 34 -12.48 -13.05 -16.14
N VAL A 35 -11.22 -12.61 -16.21
CA VAL A 35 -10.61 -11.72 -15.21
C VAL A 35 -9.81 -10.64 -15.90
N VAL A 36 -10.11 -9.37 -15.59
CA VAL A 36 -9.34 -8.22 -16.08
C VAL A 36 -8.46 -7.69 -14.96
N ILE A 37 -7.15 -7.60 -15.20
CA ILE A 37 -6.15 -7.12 -14.26
C ILE A 37 -5.62 -5.78 -14.75
N THR A 38 -5.58 -4.78 -13.88
CA THR A 38 -5.05 -3.45 -14.22
C THR A 38 -4.53 -2.74 -12.98
N ASN A 39 -3.69 -1.74 -13.21
CA ASN A 39 -3.34 -0.76 -12.20
C ASN A 39 -4.22 0.50 -12.33
N ILE A 40 -4.55 1.16 -11.22
CA ILE A 40 -5.42 2.34 -11.19
C ILE A 40 -4.85 3.49 -12.04
N GLN A 41 -3.53 3.67 -12.11
CA GLN A 41 -2.92 4.74 -12.93
C GLN A 41 -3.15 4.52 -14.44
N GLN A 42 -3.31 3.27 -14.89
CA GLN A 42 -3.66 2.97 -16.28
C GLN A 42 -5.08 3.46 -16.62
N LEU A 43 -5.92 3.61 -15.61
CA LEU A 43 -7.28 4.13 -15.70
C LEU A 43 -7.36 5.64 -15.38
N GLN A 44 -6.25 6.36 -15.23
CA GLN A 44 -6.27 7.80 -14.91
C GLN A 44 -5.87 8.70 -16.09
N GLY A 45 -5.10 8.19 -17.05
CA GLY A 45 -4.55 9.02 -18.12
C GLY A 45 -5.60 9.57 -19.09
N GLN A 46 -5.28 10.66 -19.80
CA GLN A 46 -6.13 11.27 -20.84
C GLN A 46 -6.52 10.31 -21.98
N GLY A 47 -5.84 9.16 -22.09
CA GLY A 47 -6.17 8.06 -23.00
C GLY A 47 -7.05 6.96 -22.38
N ASN A 48 -7.66 7.16 -21.20
CA ASN A 48 -8.51 6.15 -20.55
C ASN A 48 -9.82 5.97 -21.32
N ARG A 49 -9.72 5.19 -22.39
CA ARG A 49 -10.83 4.72 -23.19
C ARG A 49 -11.73 3.76 -22.41
N TRP A 50 -11.26 3.13 -21.34
CA TRP A 50 -11.95 2.02 -20.70
C TRP A 50 -13.13 2.48 -19.84
N LEU A 51 -12.94 3.50 -18.99
CA LEU A 51 -14.06 4.09 -18.25
C LEU A 51 -15.12 4.71 -19.17
N ALA A 52 -14.71 5.21 -20.34
CA ALA A 52 -15.65 5.76 -21.32
C ALA A 52 -16.38 4.67 -22.13
N LYS A 53 -15.65 3.69 -22.67
CA LYS A 53 -16.16 2.72 -23.67
C LYS A 53 -16.81 1.48 -23.08
N LEU A 54 -16.42 1.04 -21.88
CA LEU A 54 -17.03 -0.12 -21.25
C LEU A 54 -18.42 0.26 -20.72
N PRO A 55 -19.43 -0.61 -20.84
CA PRO A 55 -20.73 -0.35 -20.28
C PRO A 55 -20.69 -0.39 -18.73
N PRO A 56 -21.63 0.29 -18.02
CA PRO A 56 -21.65 0.34 -16.55
C PRO A 56 -21.80 -1.02 -15.84
N ASP A 57 -22.34 -2.01 -16.53
CA ASP A 57 -22.59 -3.38 -16.06
C ASP A 57 -21.54 -4.38 -16.59
N TYR A 58 -20.42 -3.89 -17.13
CA TYR A 58 -19.38 -4.74 -17.70
C TYR A 58 -18.71 -5.68 -16.69
N PHE A 59 -18.64 -5.25 -15.42
CA PHE A 59 -18.07 -6.04 -14.34
C PHE A 59 -19.13 -6.33 -13.29
N ASP A 60 -19.26 -7.59 -12.91
CA ASP A 60 -20.10 -8.02 -11.78
C ASP A 60 -19.36 -7.95 -10.43
N LEU A 61 -18.02 -8.01 -10.44
CA LEU A 61 -17.16 -7.94 -9.26
C LEU A 61 -15.88 -7.12 -9.53
N ILE A 62 -15.54 -6.22 -8.61
CA ILE A 62 -14.32 -5.43 -8.63
C ILE A 62 -13.57 -5.62 -7.32
N LEU A 63 -12.32 -6.06 -7.43
CA LEU A 63 -11.42 -6.28 -6.30
C LEU A 63 -10.35 -5.17 -6.28
N PHE A 64 -10.28 -4.43 -5.19
CA PHE A 64 -9.24 -3.43 -4.98
C PHE A 64 -8.21 -3.96 -4.00
N ASP A 65 -6.95 -4.02 -4.43
CA ASP A 65 -5.82 -4.18 -3.52
C ASP A 65 -5.38 -2.82 -2.97
N GLU A 66 -4.88 -2.81 -1.74
CA GLU A 66 -4.56 -1.60 -0.97
C GLU A 66 -5.65 -0.51 -0.99
N GLY A 67 -6.89 -0.94 -0.77
CA GLY A 67 -8.08 -0.08 -0.81
C GLY A 67 -8.06 1.10 0.17
N HIS A 68 -7.13 1.17 1.12
CA HIS A 68 -6.96 2.37 1.96
C HIS A 68 -6.51 3.61 1.17
N HIS A 69 -5.93 3.43 -0.02
CA HIS A 69 -5.65 4.51 -0.98
C HIS A 69 -6.89 4.99 -1.76
N SER A 70 -8.07 4.40 -1.54
CA SER A 70 -9.31 4.58 -2.35
C SER A 70 -9.99 5.96 -2.29
N VAL A 71 -9.26 7.00 -1.89
CA VAL A 71 -9.76 8.39 -1.80
C VAL A 71 -9.32 9.23 -3.00
N ALA A 72 -8.49 8.68 -3.89
CA ALA A 72 -8.23 9.32 -5.16
C ALA A 72 -9.53 9.39 -5.96
N GLU A 73 -9.85 10.56 -6.53
CA GLU A 73 -11.00 10.86 -7.40
C GLU A 73 -11.32 9.73 -8.40
N THR A 74 -10.30 9.02 -8.86
CA THR A 74 -10.39 7.88 -9.77
C THR A 74 -11.13 6.68 -9.20
N TYR A 75 -10.97 6.36 -7.92
CA TYR A 75 -11.71 5.27 -7.30
C TYR A 75 -13.19 5.58 -7.29
N GLU A 76 -13.58 6.79 -6.91
CA GLU A 76 -14.97 7.23 -6.95
C GLU A 76 -15.51 7.22 -8.38
N ASN A 77 -14.74 7.69 -9.37
CA ASN A 77 -15.12 7.61 -10.79
C ASN A 77 -15.36 6.16 -11.25
N LEU A 78 -14.55 5.21 -10.78
CA LEU A 78 -14.69 3.79 -11.11
C LEU A 78 -15.94 3.19 -10.45
N LYS A 79 -16.17 3.47 -9.17
CA LYS A 79 -17.37 3.03 -8.44
C LYS A 79 -18.65 3.58 -9.07
N ASN A 80 -18.62 4.86 -9.46
CA ASN A 80 -19.75 5.51 -10.13
C ASN A 80 -19.99 4.92 -11.52
N LYS A 81 -18.92 4.68 -12.29
CA LYS A 81 -19.01 4.09 -13.63
C LYS A 81 -19.57 2.68 -13.58
N PHE A 82 -19.08 1.84 -12.67
CA PHE A 82 -19.46 0.43 -12.55
C PHE A 82 -20.33 0.19 -11.31
N SER A 83 -21.42 0.96 -11.21
CA SER A 83 -22.29 0.95 -10.03
C SER A 83 -23.07 -0.35 -9.83
N ALA A 84 -23.20 -1.19 -10.87
CA ALA A 84 -23.79 -2.52 -10.79
C ALA A 84 -22.86 -3.56 -10.15
N ALA A 85 -21.55 -3.31 -10.16
CA ALA A 85 -20.55 -4.24 -9.66
C ALA A 85 -20.56 -4.36 -8.13
N ARG A 86 -20.32 -5.56 -7.62
CA ARG A 86 -19.93 -5.74 -6.22
C ARG A 86 -18.50 -5.28 -6.04
N ILE A 87 -18.22 -4.50 -5.01
CA ILE A 87 -16.87 -4.00 -4.72
C ILE A 87 -16.36 -4.63 -3.43
N VAL A 88 -15.17 -5.23 -3.49
CA VAL A 88 -14.45 -5.76 -2.34
C VAL A 88 -13.09 -5.09 -2.25
N ASN A 89 -12.82 -4.49 -1.10
CA ASN A 89 -11.54 -3.84 -0.83
C ASN A 89 -10.70 -4.73 0.09
N PHE A 90 -9.46 -4.97 -0.30
CA PHE A 90 -8.44 -5.59 0.53
C PHE A 90 -7.46 -4.52 1.00
N SER A 91 -7.10 -4.55 2.28
CA SER A 91 -6.03 -3.71 2.80
C SER A 91 -5.48 -4.24 4.12
N ALA A 92 -4.17 -4.15 4.28
CA ALA A 92 -3.51 -4.42 5.56
C ALA A 92 -3.73 -3.30 6.59
N THR A 93 -3.97 -2.06 6.14
CA THR A 93 -4.07 -0.86 6.98
C THR A 93 -5.39 -0.12 6.71
N PRO A 94 -6.51 -0.58 7.29
CA PRO A 94 -7.83 0.04 7.05
C PRO A 94 -7.97 1.45 7.65
N LEU A 95 -7.04 1.82 8.54
CA LEU A 95 -6.93 3.15 9.13
C LEU A 95 -6.05 4.02 8.22
N ARG A 96 -6.59 5.15 7.77
CA ARG A 96 -5.85 6.13 7.00
C ARG A 96 -4.89 6.93 7.90
N ALA A 97 -3.86 7.49 7.29
CA ALA A 97 -2.92 8.40 7.96
C ALA A 97 -3.59 9.68 8.52
N ASP A 98 -4.75 10.06 7.99
CA ASP A 98 -5.58 11.19 8.48
C ASP A 98 -6.68 10.76 9.48
N GLY A 99 -6.63 9.51 9.96
CA GLY A 99 -7.54 8.99 10.98
C GLY A 99 -8.92 8.57 10.46
N GLN A 100 -9.22 8.79 9.17
CA GLN A 100 -10.48 8.34 8.58
C GLN A 100 -10.44 6.84 8.28
N LYS A 101 -11.59 6.17 8.39
CA LYS A 101 -11.72 4.76 7.99
C LYS A 101 -11.99 4.67 6.49
N MET A 102 -11.46 3.63 5.83
CA MET A 102 -11.85 3.27 4.46
C MET A 102 -13.39 3.13 4.36
N ALA A 103 -13.98 3.63 3.28
CA ALA A 103 -15.42 3.52 3.06
C ALA A 103 -15.86 2.06 2.87
N GLY A 104 -17.02 1.71 3.42
CA GLY A 104 -17.64 0.38 3.29
C GLY A 104 -17.81 -0.38 4.60
N ARG A 105 -18.39 -1.56 4.53
CA ARG A 105 -18.58 -2.48 5.66
C ARG A 105 -17.37 -3.40 5.77
N VAL A 106 -16.74 -3.45 6.95
CA VAL A 106 -15.70 -4.45 7.24
C VAL A 106 -16.36 -5.84 7.28
N LEU A 107 -16.05 -6.68 6.31
CA LEU A 107 -16.56 -8.05 6.24
C LEU A 107 -15.72 -9.01 7.11
N TYR A 108 -14.42 -8.77 7.15
CA TYR A 108 -13.46 -9.57 7.89
C TYR A 108 -12.24 -8.73 8.25
N SER A 109 -11.64 -8.99 9.41
CA SER A 109 -10.36 -8.41 9.81
C SER A 109 -9.51 -9.51 10.41
N TYR A 110 -8.27 -9.62 9.94
CA TYR A 110 -7.30 -10.56 10.45
C TYR A 110 -6.20 -9.82 11.22
N PRO A 111 -6.19 -9.91 12.57
CA PRO A 111 -5.19 -9.19 13.35
C PRO A 111 -3.78 -9.72 13.14
N ILE A 112 -2.80 -8.81 13.06
CA ILE A 112 -1.39 -9.16 12.89
C ILE A 112 -0.86 -10.02 14.05
N PHE A 113 -1.36 -9.82 15.28
CA PHE A 113 -0.93 -10.61 16.43
C PHE A 113 -1.25 -12.10 16.23
N ARG A 114 -2.45 -12.42 15.69
CA ARG A 114 -2.85 -13.79 15.39
C ARG A 114 -1.97 -14.38 14.28
N ALA A 115 -1.68 -13.59 13.25
CA ALA A 115 -0.77 -14.01 12.18
C ALA A 115 0.63 -14.37 12.70
N ILE A 116 1.10 -13.69 13.74
CA ILE A 116 2.38 -13.98 14.42
C ILE A 116 2.28 -15.25 15.27
N GLU A 117 1.20 -15.40 16.06
CA GLU A 117 0.97 -16.58 16.90
C GLU A 117 0.87 -17.88 16.09
N GLU A 118 0.20 -17.83 14.93
CA GLU A 118 0.04 -18.97 14.02
C GLU A 118 1.26 -19.22 13.12
N GLY A 119 2.29 -18.36 13.20
CA GLY A 119 3.54 -18.51 12.45
C GLY A 119 3.46 -18.13 10.98
N TYR A 120 2.37 -17.51 10.52
CA TYR A 120 2.25 -16.96 9.17
C TYR A 120 3.12 -15.71 8.99
N VAL A 121 3.34 -14.96 10.07
CA VAL A 121 4.18 -13.77 10.11
C VAL A 121 5.28 -13.97 11.14
N LYS A 122 6.49 -13.50 10.83
CA LYS A 122 7.61 -13.55 11.78
C LYS A 122 7.33 -12.68 12.99
N ARG A 123 7.87 -13.05 14.15
CA ARG A 123 7.83 -12.19 15.35
C ARG A 123 8.50 -10.85 15.05
N LEU A 124 7.75 -9.77 15.26
CA LEU A 124 8.23 -8.40 15.10
C LEU A 124 8.64 -7.85 16.47
N LYS A 125 9.84 -7.28 16.54
CA LYS A 125 10.31 -6.53 17.71
C LYS A 125 10.57 -5.09 17.27
N ALA A 126 9.77 -4.16 17.77
CA ALA A 126 10.00 -2.74 17.53
C ALA A 126 11.05 -2.23 18.53
N LEU A 127 12.10 -1.60 18.01
CA LEU A 127 13.09 -0.89 18.81
C LEU A 127 12.87 0.60 18.63
N VAL A 128 12.55 1.30 19.72
CA VAL A 128 12.42 2.76 19.71
C VAL A 128 13.77 3.37 20.08
N LEU A 129 14.32 4.19 19.19
CA LEU A 129 15.54 4.95 19.43
C LEU A 129 15.17 6.33 19.97
N ASN A 130 15.72 6.69 21.12
CA ASN A 130 15.51 8.01 21.74
C ASN A 130 16.81 8.81 21.66
N PRO A 131 17.09 9.49 20.55
CA PRO A 131 18.27 10.33 20.42
C PRO A 131 18.14 11.58 21.29
N LYS A 132 19.27 12.10 21.80
CA LYS A 132 19.30 13.35 22.58
C LYS A 132 19.15 14.60 21.69
N THR A 133 19.69 14.53 20.47
CA THR A 133 19.60 15.56 19.42
C THR A 133 19.33 14.89 18.08
N LEU A 134 18.73 15.61 17.14
CA LEU A 134 18.56 15.15 15.76
C LEU A 134 19.10 16.22 14.81
N LYS A 135 19.83 15.79 13.77
CA LYS A 135 20.26 16.66 12.68
C LYS A 135 19.36 16.46 11.46
N TYR A 136 18.85 17.55 10.92
CA TYR A 136 18.06 17.54 9.68
C TYR A 136 18.53 18.63 8.71
N VAL A 137 18.21 18.45 7.44
CA VAL A 137 18.59 19.36 6.35
C VAL A 137 17.42 20.27 6.02
N ARG A 138 17.57 21.59 6.17
CA ARG A 138 16.52 22.52 5.73
C ARG A 138 16.61 22.67 4.21
N ARG A 139 15.54 22.29 3.50
CA ARG A 139 15.50 22.30 2.02
C ARG A 139 15.69 23.69 1.39
N GLU A 140 15.48 24.76 2.15
CA GLU A 140 15.62 26.14 1.66
C GLU A 140 17.08 26.48 1.31
N ASP A 141 18.06 25.99 2.09
CA ASP A 141 19.48 26.39 1.97
C ASP A 141 20.48 25.21 1.98
N ASP A 142 20.01 23.96 2.00
CA ASP A 142 20.81 22.72 2.12
C ASP A 142 21.74 22.70 3.36
N GLN A 143 21.44 23.51 4.36
CA GLN A 143 22.18 23.53 5.63
C GLN A 143 21.66 22.46 6.58
N GLU A 144 22.60 21.68 7.13
CA GLU A 144 22.36 20.79 8.26
C GLU A 144 22.25 21.63 9.54
N ILE A 145 21.13 21.46 10.25
CA ILE A 145 20.88 22.11 11.54
C ILE A 145 20.72 21.01 12.59
N GLU A 146 21.46 21.14 13.69
CA GLU A 146 21.27 20.30 14.87
C GLU A 146 20.26 20.94 15.81
N VAL A 147 19.23 20.19 16.17
CA VAL A 147 18.13 20.71 16.97
C VAL A 147 17.87 19.79 18.17
N PRO A 148 17.68 20.34 19.39
CA PRO A 148 17.36 19.56 20.57
C PRO A 148 15.99 18.88 20.44
N LEU A 149 15.81 17.76 21.14
CA LEU A 149 14.63 16.89 20.99
C LEU A 149 13.29 17.61 21.21
N ASP A 150 13.22 18.55 22.15
CA ASP A 150 11.98 19.28 22.46
C ASP A 150 11.50 20.11 21.27
N GLU A 151 12.44 20.74 20.57
CA GLU A 151 12.16 21.53 19.38
C GLU A 151 11.79 20.63 18.19
N VAL A 152 12.40 19.45 18.09
CA VAL A 152 12.03 18.44 17.09
C VAL A 152 10.61 17.92 17.30
N ARG A 153 10.19 17.73 18.55
CA ARG A 153 8.81 17.30 18.85
C ARG A 153 7.81 18.37 18.44
N ARG A 154 8.09 19.63 18.78
CA ARG A 154 7.26 20.78 18.37
C ARG A 154 7.14 20.88 16.85
N LEU A 155 8.27 20.91 16.14
CA LEU A 155 8.29 20.98 14.68
C LEU A 155 7.66 19.74 14.03
N GLY A 156 7.78 18.57 14.64
CA GLY A 156 7.17 17.33 14.15
C GLY A 156 5.64 17.33 14.24
N GLU A 157 5.07 18.02 15.23
CA GLU A 157 3.62 18.18 15.38
C GLU A 157 3.05 19.24 14.41
N GLU A 158 3.81 20.29 14.14
CA GLU A 158 3.34 21.47 13.40
C GLU A 158 3.68 21.43 11.89
N ASP A 159 4.79 20.81 11.49
CA ASP A 159 5.34 20.90 10.13
C ASP A 159 5.47 19.52 9.44
N ALA A 160 4.69 19.33 8.37
CA ALA A 160 4.71 18.12 7.55
C ALA A 160 5.98 17.97 6.69
N ASP A 161 6.58 19.08 6.27
CA ASP A 161 7.80 19.10 5.48
C ASP A 161 9.04 18.87 6.34
N PHE A 162 9.03 19.35 7.58
CA PHE A 162 10.00 18.97 8.60
C PHE A 162 10.02 17.46 8.87
N ARG A 163 8.84 16.84 9.08
CA ARG A 163 8.72 15.38 9.24
C ARG A 163 9.33 14.61 8.07
N ARG A 164 9.12 15.10 6.84
CA ARG A 164 9.74 14.50 5.64
C ARG A 164 11.24 14.72 5.60
N SER A 165 11.72 15.91 5.98
CA SER A 165 13.14 16.26 5.97
C SER A 165 13.97 15.40 6.93
N ILE A 166 13.50 15.17 8.17
CA ILE A 166 14.21 14.33 9.15
C ILE A 166 14.49 12.93 8.60
N VAL A 167 13.49 12.31 7.97
CA VAL A 167 13.61 10.95 7.41
C VAL A 167 14.55 10.91 6.20
N THR A 168 14.82 12.05 5.56
CA THR A 168 15.75 12.15 4.44
C THR A 168 17.18 12.56 4.84
N SER A 169 17.41 12.96 6.09
CA SER A 169 18.74 13.33 6.57
C SER A 169 19.67 12.13 6.59
N LYS A 170 20.85 12.28 5.96
CA LYS A 170 21.86 11.21 5.89
C LYS A 170 22.29 10.76 7.28
N GLU A 171 22.46 11.68 8.23
CA GLU A 171 22.90 11.37 9.59
C GLU A 171 21.82 10.63 10.40
N THR A 172 20.56 11.07 10.28
CA THR A 172 19.42 10.37 10.90
C THR A 172 19.27 8.96 10.33
N LEU A 173 19.36 8.81 9.01
CA LEU A 173 19.31 7.51 8.34
C LEU A 173 20.48 6.61 8.75
N THR A 174 21.70 7.15 8.82
CA THR A 174 22.90 6.41 9.26
C THR A 174 22.72 5.90 10.68
N THR A 175 22.18 6.73 11.59
CA THR A 175 21.91 6.34 12.97
C THR A 175 20.92 5.17 13.06
N ILE A 176 19.85 5.22 12.26
CA ILE A 176 18.85 4.14 12.20
C ILE A 176 19.48 2.86 11.64
N VAL A 177 20.30 2.97 10.59
CA VAL A 177 21.00 1.82 9.98
C VAL A 177 21.96 1.19 10.98
N ASP A 178 22.81 1.98 11.63
CA ASP A 178 23.78 1.50 12.62
C ASP A 178 23.09 0.82 13.80
N ALA A 179 22.01 1.40 14.31
CA ALA A 179 21.22 0.79 15.37
C ALA A 179 20.58 -0.53 14.92
N SER A 180 20.09 -0.59 13.68
CA SER A 180 19.50 -1.80 13.10
C SER A 180 20.54 -2.92 12.94
N ILE A 181 21.76 -2.58 12.49
CA ILE A 181 22.86 -3.54 12.38
C ILE A 181 23.25 -4.07 13.76
N ARG A 182 23.42 -3.19 14.76
CA ARG A 182 23.75 -3.60 16.13
C ARG A 182 22.71 -4.54 16.72
N GLU A 183 21.42 -4.26 16.52
CA GLU A 183 20.35 -5.12 17.02
C GLU A 183 20.31 -6.46 16.26
N LEU A 184 20.56 -6.46 14.95
CA LEU A 184 20.68 -7.68 14.16
C LEU A 184 21.82 -8.58 14.67
N ASP A 185 22.99 -7.99 14.93
CA ASP A 185 24.15 -8.74 15.42
C ASP A 185 23.93 -9.26 16.85
N ARG A 186 23.26 -8.48 17.70
CA ARG A 186 22.83 -8.93 19.03
C ARG A 186 21.92 -10.16 18.93
N ILE A 187 20.89 -10.12 18.07
CA ILE A 187 19.97 -11.24 17.87
C ILE A 187 20.72 -12.46 17.33
N ARG A 188 21.64 -12.29 16.37
CA ARG A 188 22.47 -13.39 15.85
C ARG A 188 23.30 -14.06 16.95
N ALA A 189 23.94 -13.27 17.81
CA ALA A 189 24.74 -13.80 18.92
C ALA A 189 23.90 -14.55 19.96
N GLU A 190 22.63 -14.16 20.16
CA GLU A 190 21.71 -14.82 21.10
C GLU A 190 21.04 -16.08 20.52
N THR A 191 21.05 -16.25 19.20
CA THR A 191 20.36 -17.35 18.50
C THR A 191 21.33 -18.35 17.86
N ALA A 192 22.64 -18.14 17.99
CA ALA A 192 23.71 -19.06 17.55
C ALA A 192 24.10 -20.03 18.67
#